data_AF-A0A1Q6A2B7-F1
#
_entry.id   AF-A0A1Q6A2B7-F1
#
_cell.length_a   1.000
_cell.length_b   1.000
_cell.length_c   1.000
_cell.angle_alpha   90.00
_cell.angle_beta   90.00
_cell.angle_gamma   90.00
#
_symmetry.space_group_name_H-M   'P 1'
#
loop_
_entity.id
_entity.type
_entity.pdbx_description
1 polymer ?
#
loop_
_entity_poly.entity_id
_entity_poly.type
_entity_poly.pdbx_seq_one_letter_code
_entity_poly.pdbx_strand_id
1 'polypeptide(L)'
;MTDEDLTGMAVMVHPELPEDPAEKQGEIGSITVGSLAEDLVRVRFDDDRRGLYRMDAVLVFKTSDQIYQHIEDNIMTMTPATFKDLKNIALLLDYGTAPQHLKAMKIAQKNPDAVSAALVSLEDSLGHQQSYKRGR
;
A
#
# COMPACT_ATOMS: atom_id res chain seq x y z
N MET A 1 0.13 -13.97 7.16
CA MET A 1 -0.79 -13.68 6.07
C MET A 1 -1.60 -14.91 5.75
N THR A 2 -2.84 -14.88 6.20
CA THR A 2 -3.98 -15.69 5.76
C THR A 2 -4.91 -14.79 4.94
N ASP A 3 -5.95 -15.36 4.33
CA ASP A 3 -6.98 -14.58 3.63
C ASP A 3 -7.71 -13.59 4.58
N GLU A 4 -7.84 -13.96 5.86
CA GLU A 4 -8.43 -13.10 6.89
C GLU A 4 -7.52 -11.90 7.22
N ASP A 5 -6.20 -12.09 7.22
CA ASP A 5 -5.23 -11.00 7.45
C ASP A 5 -5.31 -9.89 6.39
N LEU A 6 -5.79 -10.22 5.17
CA LEU A 6 -5.99 -9.25 4.09
C LEU A 6 -7.21 -8.35 4.32
N THR A 7 -8.22 -8.86 5.04
CA THR A 7 -9.50 -8.16 5.18
C THR A 7 -9.35 -6.95 6.09
N GLY A 8 -9.85 -5.80 5.63
CA GLY A 8 -9.76 -4.53 6.33
C GLY A 8 -8.47 -3.74 6.04
N MET A 9 -7.51 -4.30 5.30
CA MET A 9 -6.32 -3.56 4.89
C MET A 9 -6.70 -2.42 3.95
N ALA A 10 -6.13 -1.24 4.19
CA ALA A 10 -6.18 -0.10 3.28
C ALA A 10 -5.26 -0.36 2.09
N VAL A 11 -5.77 -0.14 0.89
CA VAL A 11 -5.05 -0.33 -0.36
C VAL A 11 -5.32 0.82 -1.32
N MET A 12 -4.38 1.09 -2.22
CA MET A 12 -4.56 2.01 -3.32
C MET A 12 -4.55 1.22 -4.63
N VAL A 13 -5.47 1.46 -5.54
CA VAL A 13 -5.39 0.85 -6.88
C VAL A 13 -4.20 1.46 -7.61
N HIS A 14 -3.44 0.64 -8.32
CA HIS A 14 -2.27 1.13 -9.05
C HIS A 14 -2.68 2.28 -10.00
N PRO A 15 -2.06 3.48 -9.91
CA PRO A 15 -2.48 4.64 -10.70
C PRO A 15 -2.24 4.45 -12.20
N GLU A 16 -1.28 3.59 -12.55
CA GLU A 16 -0.94 3.25 -13.94
C GLU A 16 -1.48 1.87 -14.36
N LEU A 17 -2.55 1.37 -13.71
CA LEU A 17 -3.14 0.09 -14.07
C LEU A 17 -3.65 0.11 -15.52
N PRO A 18 -3.19 -0.77 -16.43
CA PRO A 18 -3.54 -0.66 -17.86
C PRO A 18 -5.03 -0.81 -18.16
N GLU A 19 -5.69 -1.73 -17.45
CA GLU A 19 -7.12 -2.01 -17.57
C GLU A 19 -7.73 -2.01 -16.17
N ASP A 20 -8.49 -0.96 -15.84
CA ASP A 20 -9.23 -0.88 -14.58
C ASP A 20 -10.74 -1.06 -14.81
N PRO A 21 -11.31 -2.23 -14.48
CA PRO A 21 -12.71 -2.52 -14.71
C PRO A 21 -13.67 -1.67 -13.85
N ALA A 22 -13.19 -1.06 -12.75
CA ALA A 22 -14.02 -0.23 -11.89
C ALA A 22 -13.74 1.28 -12.03
N GLU A 23 -12.77 1.66 -12.87
CA GLU A 23 -12.34 3.06 -13.09
C GLU A 23 -11.94 3.77 -11.79
N LYS A 24 -11.07 3.12 -10.99
CA LYS A 24 -10.61 3.53 -9.67
C LYS A 24 -9.08 3.65 -9.56
N GLN A 25 -8.37 3.86 -10.66
CA GLN A 25 -6.92 4.07 -10.68
C GLN A 25 -6.51 5.16 -9.69
N GLY A 26 -5.56 4.85 -8.81
CA GLY A 26 -5.07 5.78 -7.79
C GLY A 26 -6.04 6.02 -6.63
N GLU A 27 -7.25 5.46 -6.65
CA GLU A 27 -8.22 5.58 -5.56
C GLU A 27 -7.85 4.65 -4.40
N ILE A 28 -8.25 5.08 -3.19
CA ILE A 28 -8.00 4.36 -1.95
C ILE A 28 -9.26 3.60 -1.56
N GLY A 29 -9.09 2.34 -1.18
CA GLY A 29 -10.15 1.48 -0.69
C GLY A 29 -9.70 0.58 0.44
N SER A 30 -10.61 -0.30 0.86
CA SER A 30 -10.35 -1.34 1.85
C SER A 30 -10.63 -2.71 1.26
N ILE A 31 -9.76 -3.68 1.50
CA ILE A 31 -10.03 -5.07 1.12
C ILE A 31 -11.19 -5.59 1.97
N THR A 32 -12.22 -6.11 1.31
CA THR A 32 -13.38 -6.75 1.94
C THR A 32 -13.27 -8.26 1.94
N VAL A 33 -12.59 -8.83 0.94
CA VAL A 33 -12.30 -10.26 0.79
C VAL A 33 -10.99 -10.38 0.02
N GLY A 34 -10.07 -11.22 0.50
CA GLY A 34 -8.86 -11.63 -0.24
C GLY A 34 -8.84 -13.14 -0.45
N SER A 35 -8.25 -13.59 -1.54
CA SER A 35 -8.02 -15.00 -1.87
C SER A 35 -6.58 -15.17 -2.32
N LEU A 36 -5.70 -15.60 -1.42
CA LEU A 36 -4.29 -15.86 -1.73
C LEU A 36 -4.12 -16.97 -2.78
N ALA A 37 -5.05 -17.92 -2.82
CA ALA A 37 -5.03 -19.03 -3.78
C ALA A 37 -5.35 -18.58 -5.22
N GLU A 38 -6.23 -17.59 -5.35
CA GLU A 38 -6.67 -17.07 -6.66
C GLU A 38 -5.91 -15.82 -7.09
N ASP A 39 -5.02 -15.27 -6.25
CA ASP A 39 -4.32 -14.01 -6.50
C ASP A 39 -5.30 -12.84 -6.73
N LEU A 40 -6.40 -12.81 -5.96
CA LEU A 40 -7.47 -11.83 -6.13
C LEU A 40 -7.87 -11.18 -4.80
N VAL A 41 -8.22 -9.89 -4.90
CA VAL A 41 -8.77 -9.10 -3.80
C VAL A 41 -9.99 -8.30 -4.25
N ARG A 42 -10.99 -8.24 -3.38
CA ARG A 42 -12.17 -7.39 -3.56
C ARG A 42 -12.02 -6.14 -2.71
N VAL A 43 -11.91 -5.00 -3.37
CA VAL A 43 -11.72 -3.69 -2.73
C VAL A 43 -13.05 -2.94 -2.72
N ARG A 44 -13.41 -2.36 -1.57
CA ARG A 44 -14.54 -1.42 -1.43
C ARG A 44 -14.01 -0.01 -1.26
N PHE A 45 -14.58 0.91 -2.01
CA PHE A 45 -14.23 2.33 -2.02
C PHE A 45 -15.21 3.18 -1.20
N ASP A 46 -14.90 4.47 -1.01
CA ASP A 46 -15.72 5.41 -0.23
C ASP A 46 -17.12 5.64 -0.84
N ASP A 47 -17.30 5.40 -2.15
CA ASP A 47 -18.59 5.47 -2.84
C ASP A 47 -19.41 4.16 -2.79
N ASP A 48 -19.00 3.22 -1.94
CA ASP A 48 -19.55 1.87 -1.76
C ASP A 48 -19.47 0.96 -3.00
N ARG A 49 -18.86 1.43 -4.10
CA ARG A 49 -18.53 0.58 -5.25
C ARG A 49 -17.44 -0.41 -4.87
N ARG A 50 -17.43 -1.53 -5.58
CA ARG A 50 -16.48 -2.62 -5.36
C ARG A 50 -15.77 -2.94 -6.66
N GLY A 51 -14.45 -3.11 -6.57
CA GLY A 51 -13.62 -3.62 -7.66
C GLY A 51 -13.02 -4.97 -7.28
N LEU A 52 -12.83 -5.84 -8.26
CA LEU A 52 -12.08 -7.08 -8.13
C LEU A 52 -10.75 -6.89 -8.85
N TYR A 53 -9.66 -7.02 -8.12
CA TYR A 53 -8.31 -6.77 -8.60
C TYR A 53 -7.40 -7.94 -8.32
N ARG A 54 -6.37 -8.09 -9.15
CA ARG A 54 -5.23 -8.95 -8.83
C ARG A 54 -4.36 -8.31 -7.75
N MET A 55 -3.55 -9.09 -7.04
CA MET A 55 -2.72 -8.53 -5.96
C MET A 55 -1.59 -7.64 -6.47
N ASP A 56 -1.14 -7.81 -7.72
CA ASP A 56 -0.20 -6.92 -8.40
C ASP A 56 -0.81 -5.54 -8.74
N ALA A 57 -2.12 -5.49 -8.96
CA ALA A 57 -2.87 -4.30 -9.34
C ALA A 57 -3.22 -3.36 -8.17
N VAL A 58 -2.96 -3.79 -6.94
CA VAL A 58 -3.19 -2.97 -5.72
C VAL A 58 -1.89 -2.75 -4.97
N LEU A 59 -1.77 -1.55 -4.43
CA LEU A 59 -0.62 -1.06 -3.70
C LEU A 59 -0.93 -1.01 -2.20
N VAL A 60 0.02 -1.51 -1.42
CA VAL A 60 0.03 -1.47 0.05
C VAL A 60 1.29 -0.79 0.55
N PHE A 61 1.30 -0.40 1.81
CA PHE A 61 2.51 0.15 2.42
C PHE A 61 3.61 -0.90 2.53
N LYS A 62 4.83 -0.48 2.21
CA LYS A 62 6.04 -1.08 2.76
C LYS A 62 6.03 -0.92 4.29
N THR A 63 6.83 -1.72 4.99
CA THR A 63 7.03 -1.53 6.42
C THR A 63 7.64 -0.15 6.71
N SER A 64 7.36 0.41 7.89
CA SER A 64 7.97 1.67 8.34
C SER A 64 9.49 1.64 8.27
N ASP A 65 10.11 0.52 8.66
CA ASP A 65 11.56 0.29 8.56
C ASP A 65 12.07 0.42 7.11
N GLN A 66 11.39 -0.20 6.15
CA GLN A 66 11.74 -0.08 4.72
C GLN A 66 11.59 1.36 4.21
N ILE A 67 10.61 2.11 4.72
CA ILE A 67 10.42 3.53 4.37
C ILE A 67 11.55 4.37 4.97
N TYR A 68 11.92 4.15 6.23
CA TYR A 68 13.06 4.83 6.86
C TYR A 68 14.37 4.52 6.15
N GLN A 69 14.61 3.25 5.79
CA GLN A 69 15.78 2.86 5.02
C GLN A 69 15.81 3.58 3.65
N HIS A 70 14.67 3.64 2.94
CA HIS A 70 14.58 4.38 1.68
C HIS A 70 14.90 5.87 1.85
N ILE A 71 14.46 6.49 2.96
CA ILE A 71 14.81 7.87 3.29
C ILE A 71 16.33 8.02 3.47
N GLU A 72 16.96 7.14 4.25
CA GLU A 72 18.40 7.19 4.51
C GLU A 72 19.22 7.02 3.22
N ASP A 73 18.85 6.05 2.39
CA ASP A 73 19.54 5.74 1.13
C ASP A 73 19.42 6.88 0.09
N ASN A 74 18.35 7.69 0.15
CA ASN A 74 18.02 8.70 -0.87
C ASN A 74 18.02 10.14 -0.34
N ILE A 75 18.51 10.39 0.87
CA ILE A 75 18.38 11.70 1.54
C ILE A 75 19.00 12.86 0.74
N MET A 76 20.04 12.59 -0.05
CA MET A 76 20.76 13.59 -0.84
C MET A 76 20.02 14.03 -2.11
N THR A 77 19.12 13.20 -2.63
CA THR A 77 18.39 13.44 -3.89
C THR A 77 16.90 13.71 -3.66
N MET A 78 16.41 13.47 -2.44
CA MET A 78 15.02 13.63 -2.06
C MET A 78 14.66 15.10 -1.81
N THR A 79 13.47 15.50 -2.27
CA THR A 79 12.97 16.85 -1.97
C THR A 79 12.56 16.97 -0.49
N PRO A 80 12.65 18.17 0.12
CA PRO A 80 12.19 18.38 1.49
C PRO A 80 10.71 18.03 1.71
N ALA A 81 9.88 18.19 0.67
CA ALA A 81 8.47 17.82 0.71
C ALA A 81 8.29 16.31 0.80
N THR A 82 8.92 15.55 -0.12
CA THR A 82 8.88 14.09 -0.13
C THR A 82 9.45 13.49 1.15
N PHE A 83 10.55 14.05 1.67
CA PHE A 83 11.11 13.64 2.96
C PHE A 83 10.11 13.79 4.10
N LYS A 84 9.44 14.94 4.18
CA LYS A 84 8.43 15.21 5.21
C LYS A 84 7.24 14.26 5.08
N ASP A 85 6.77 14.01 3.86
CA ASP A 85 5.66 13.10 3.60
C ASP A 85 6.00 11.67 4.01
N LEU A 86 7.17 11.16 3.61
CA LEU A 86 7.62 9.81 3.95
C LEU A 86 7.83 9.64 5.46
N LYS A 87 8.43 10.62 6.15
CA LYS A 87 8.55 10.58 7.61
C LYS A 87 7.19 10.55 8.31
N ASN A 88 6.23 11.35 7.84
CA ASN A 88 4.88 11.36 8.39
C ASN A 88 4.16 10.03 8.14
N ILE A 89 4.31 9.46 6.95
CA ILE A 89 3.75 8.15 6.60
C ILE A 89 4.32 7.10 7.55
N ALA A 90 5.65 6.97 7.65
CA ALA A 90 6.29 5.97 8.51
C ALA A 90 5.84 6.09 9.99
N LEU A 91 5.78 7.32 10.52
CA LEU A 91 5.29 7.57 11.88
C LEU A 91 3.83 7.14 12.09
N LEU A 92 2.96 7.39 11.10
CA LEU A 92 1.56 6.98 11.14
C LEU A 92 1.43 5.45 11.03
N LEU A 93 2.35 4.76 10.35
CA LEU A 93 2.35 3.30 10.29
C LEU A 93 2.75 2.68 11.64
N ASP A 94 3.80 3.21 12.28
CA ASP A 94 4.30 2.69 13.56
C ASP A 94 3.33 2.89 14.73
N TYR A 95 2.73 4.08 14.82
CA TYR A 95 1.97 4.49 16.01
C TYR A 95 0.50 4.79 15.72
N GLY A 96 0.07 4.61 14.47
CA GLY A 96 -1.28 4.95 14.05
C GLY A 96 -2.28 3.82 14.15
N THR A 97 -3.53 4.22 14.24
CA THR A 97 -4.74 3.40 14.09
C THR A 97 -5.12 3.24 12.62
N ALA A 98 -6.05 2.35 12.28
CA ALA A 98 -6.50 2.16 10.88
C ALA A 98 -6.94 3.47 10.17
N PRO A 99 -7.67 4.42 10.81
CA PRO A 99 -7.94 5.73 10.21
C PRO A 99 -6.69 6.59 9.93
N GLN A 100 -5.65 6.45 10.76
CA GLN A 100 -4.36 7.11 10.55
C GLN A 100 -3.56 6.46 9.42
N HIS A 101 -3.68 5.15 9.21
CA HIS A 101 -3.12 4.48 8.03
C HIS A 101 -3.81 4.93 6.74
N LEU A 102 -5.13 5.09 6.74
CA LEU A 102 -5.85 5.72 5.60
C LEU A 102 -5.37 7.15 5.35
N LYS A 103 -5.14 7.92 6.41
CA LYS A 103 -4.56 9.27 6.28
C LYS A 103 -3.16 9.23 5.69
N ALA A 104 -2.31 8.28 6.09
CA ALA A 104 -1.00 8.07 5.50
C ALA A 104 -1.13 7.79 4.00
N MET A 105 -2.12 6.98 3.60
CA MET A 105 -2.32 6.63 2.18
C MET A 105 -2.75 7.85 1.36
N LYS A 106 -3.60 8.72 1.93
CA LYS A 106 -3.95 10.02 1.35
C LYS A 106 -2.78 11.00 1.25
N ILE A 107 -1.76 10.86 2.10
CA ILE A 107 -0.50 11.63 1.98
C ILE A 107 0.28 11.10 0.78
N ALA A 108 0.49 9.79 0.70
CA ALA A 108 1.20 9.15 -0.41
C ALA A 108 0.54 9.47 -1.76
N GLN A 109 -0.78 9.33 -1.86
CA GLN A 109 -1.56 9.59 -3.08
C GLN A 109 -1.30 10.98 -3.70
N LYS A 110 -0.98 11.99 -2.88
CA LYS A 110 -0.76 13.37 -3.34
C LYS A 110 0.66 13.61 -3.87
N ASN A 111 1.57 12.67 -3.68
CA ASN A 111 2.99 12.80 -4.01
C ASN A 111 3.47 11.53 -4.74
N PRO A 112 3.62 11.55 -6.08
CA PRO A 112 4.06 10.39 -6.85
C PRO A 112 5.40 9.79 -6.39
N ASP A 113 6.33 10.63 -5.92
CA ASP A 113 7.60 10.15 -5.36
C ASP A 113 7.35 9.38 -4.05
N ALA A 114 6.40 9.84 -3.23
CA ALA A 114 6.01 9.13 -2.02
C ALA A 114 5.28 7.81 -2.32
N VAL A 115 4.51 7.73 -3.41
CA VAL A 115 3.90 6.47 -3.88
C VAL A 115 4.98 5.44 -4.17
N SER A 116 5.95 5.76 -5.03
CA SER A 116 7.00 4.82 -5.41
C SER A 116 7.94 4.45 -4.25
N ALA A 117 8.18 5.39 -3.34
CA ALA A 117 9.01 5.19 -2.16
C ALA A 117 8.32 4.37 -1.07
N ALA A 118 7.04 4.64 -0.76
CA ALA A 118 6.35 4.06 0.39
C ALA A 118 5.43 2.88 0.07
N LEU A 119 4.96 2.76 -1.17
CA LEU A 119 4.02 1.73 -1.57
C LEU A 119 4.71 0.64 -2.41
N VAL A 120 4.14 -0.55 -2.37
CA VAL A 120 4.56 -1.73 -3.12
C VAL A 120 3.32 -2.54 -3.48
N SER A 121 3.38 -3.38 -4.51
CA SER A 121 2.25 -4.26 -4.83
C SER A 121 1.93 -5.19 -3.66
N LEU A 122 0.66 -5.58 -3.52
CA LEU A 122 0.28 -6.54 -2.48
C LEU A 122 0.98 -7.90 -2.72
N GLU A 123 1.14 -8.31 -3.98
CA GLU A 123 1.90 -9.50 -4.36
C GLU A 123 3.33 -9.46 -3.80
N ASP A 124 4.07 -8.38 -4.05
CA ASP A 124 5.45 -8.23 -3.59
C ASP A 124 5.53 -8.23 -2.06
N SER A 125 4.59 -7.52 -1.39
CA SER A 125 4.51 -7.48 0.06
C SER A 125 4.36 -8.88 0.66
N LEU A 126 3.51 -9.72 0.03
CA LEU A 126 3.32 -11.12 0.41
C LEU A 126 4.56 -11.99 0.15
N GLY A 127 5.21 -11.80 -1.01
CA GLY A 127 6.45 -12.52 -1.37
C GLY A 127 7.59 -12.23 -0.39
N HIS A 128 7.73 -10.97 0.04
CA HIS A 128 8.70 -10.58 1.05
C HIS A 128 8.39 -11.24 2.41
N GLN A 129 7.13 -11.28 2.85
CA GLN A 129 6.77 -11.90 4.13
C GLN A 129 6.91 -13.43 4.17
N GLN A 130 6.73 -14.13 3.05
CA GLN A 130 6.96 -15.58 2.98
C GLN A 130 8.45 -15.94 3.11
N SER A 131 9.33 -15.08 2.59
CA SER A 131 10.79 -15.26 2.65
C SER A 131 11.31 -15.17 4.09
N TYR A 132 10.73 -14.28 4.91
CA TYR A 132 11.08 -14.16 6.33
C TYR A 132 10.66 -15.37 7.18
N LYS A 133 9.62 -16.13 6.80
CA LYS A 133 9.16 -17.31 7.56
C LYS A 133 9.97 -18.58 7.31
N ARG A 134 10.78 -18.65 6.25
CA ARG A 134 11.59 -19.83 5.92
C ARG A 134 13.02 -19.78 6.50
N GLY A 135 13.36 -18.69 7.21
CA GLY A 135 14.70 -18.45 7.76
C GLY A 135 14.87 -18.65 9.27
N ARG A 136 14.04 -19.48 9.93
CA ARG A 136 14.22 -19.88 11.33
C ARG A 136 14.09 -21.38 11.51
#